data_AF-A0AAV7KFK3-F1
#
_entry.id   AF-A0AAV7KFK3-F1
#
_cell.length_a   1.000
_cell.length_b   1.000
_cell.length_c   1.000
_cell.angle_alpha   90.00
_cell.angle_beta   90.00
_cell.angle_gamma   90.00
#
_symmetry.space_group_name_H-M   'P 1'
#
loop_
_entity.id
_entity.type
_entity.pdbx_description
1 polymer ?
#
loop_
_entity_poly.entity_id
_entity_poly.type
_entity_poly.pdbx_seq_one_letter_code
_entity_poly.pdbx_strand_id
1 'polypeptide(L)'
;MFCIRMKGEASNSLNDRILSSTSSTINEELRYVRRVQRPLSVMIWGGVFGFGRTQLIFVPQGVNVNSTECKDRILEPVEKDLGASIFNKNRCLFQQDGAPAHTARITQT
;
A
#
# COMPACT_ATOMS: atom_id res chain seq x y z
N MET A 1 4.35 -3.42 -17.74
CA MET A 1 4.66 -4.58 -16.88
C MET A 1 5.16 -5.69 -17.78
N PHE A 2 6.46 -5.99 -17.74
CA PHE A 2 7.07 -7.10 -18.47
C PHE A 2 7.75 -8.01 -17.45
N CYS A 3 7.47 -9.31 -17.49
CA CYS A 3 8.12 -10.33 -16.69
C CYS A 3 8.79 -11.31 -17.64
N ILE A 4 10.12 -11.38 -17.61
CA ILE A 4 10.89 -12.45 -18.25
C ILE A 4 11.11 -13.52 -17.17
N ARG A 5 10.63 -14.74 -17.45
CA ARG A 5 10.74 -15.91 -16.58
C ARG A 5 11.89 -16.78 -17.07
N MET A 6 12.88 -17.02 -16.21
CA MET A 6 13.86 -18.11 -16.38
C MET A 6 13.60 -19.18 -15.31
N LYS A 7 13.69 -20.45 -15.73
CA LYS A 7 13.29 -21.65 -14.96
C LYS A 7 14.24 -21.95 -13.80
N GLY A 8 13.65 -22.31 -12.67
CA GLY A 8 14.31 -22.86 -11.48
C GLY A 8 13.47 -22.51 -10.26
N GLU A 9 12.72 -23.50 -9.75
CA GLU A 9 11.88 -23.49 -8.53
C GLU A 9 11.10 -22.20 -8.23
N ALA A 10 9.78 -22.25 -8.43
CA ALA A 10 8.90 -21.11 -8.24
C ALA A 10 8.77 -20.74 -6.74
N SER A 11 9.72 -19.94 -6.24
CA SER A 11 9.55 -19.19 -5.00
C SER A 11 8.61 -18.02 -5.28
N ASN A 12 7.35 -18.16 -4.88
CA ASN A 12 6.38 -17.07 -4.93
C ASN A 12 6.64 -16.16 -3.73
N SER A 13 6.95 -14.88 -3.98
CA SER A 13 7.15 -13.90 -2.90
C SER A 13 5.92 -13.76 -1.98
N LEU A 14 4.73 -14.15 -2.46
CA LEU A 14 3.49 -14.12 -1.68
C LEU A 14 3.23 -15.39 -0.85
N ASN A 15 3.89 -16.51 -1.14
CA ASN A 15 3.68 -17.75 -0.38
C ASN A 15 4.87 -18.04 0.53
N ASP A 16 4.57 -18.49 1.75
CA ASP A 16 5.59 -18.95 2.70
C ASP A 16 6.01 -20.41 2.47
N ARG A 17 5.28 -21.11 1.58
CA ARG A 17 5.55 -22.50 1.19
C ARG A 17 6.30 -22.55 -0.14
N ILE A 18 7.39 -23.31 -0.16
CA ILE A 18 8.10 -23.65 -1.39
C ILE A 18 7.45 -24.91 -1.96
N LEU A 19 6.94 -24.80 -3.19
CA LEU A 19 6.36 -25.92 -3.92
C LEU A 19 7.46 -26.56 -4.78
N SER A 20 7.85 -27.79 -4.49
CA SER A 20 8.66 -28.59 -5.43
C SER A 20 7.83 -29.71 -6.06
N SER A 21 8.28 -30.15 -7.22
CA SER A 21 7.69 -31.28 -7.96
C SER A 21 8.01 -32.64 -7.35
N THR A 22 8.94 -32.73 -6.38
CA THR A 22 9.43 -34.01 -5.87
C THR A 22 9.80 -33.88 -4.39
N SER A 23 9.08 -34.61 -3.53
CA SER A 23 9.18 -34.51 -2.07
C SER A 23 10.55 -34.92 -1.50
N SER A 24 11.34 -35.70 -2.26
CA SER A 24 12.64 -36.24 -1.86
C SER A 24 13.82 -35.26 -2.00
N THR A 25 13.63 -34.12 -2.67
CA THR A 25 14.73 -33.16 -2.95
C THR A 25 14.74 -31.95 -2.01
N ILE A 26 13.73 -31.78 -1.16
CA ILE A 26 13.62 -30.61 -0.27
C ILE A 26 14.09 -31.00 1.13
N ASN A 27 15.23 -30.45 1.54
CA ASN A 27 15.68 -30.46 2.93
C ASN A 27 14.56 -29.88 3.83
N GLU A 28 14.20 -30.54 4.93
CA GLU A 28 13.04 -30.15 5.76
C GLU A 28 13.12 -28.70 6.24
N GLU A 29 14.34 -28.20 6.49
CA GLU A 29 14.62 -26.82 6.87
C GLU A 29 14.32 -25.79 5.75
N LEU A 30 14.29 -26.22 4.49
CA LEU A 30 14.03 -25.38 3.31
C LEU A 30 12.56 -25.38 2.89
N ARG A 31 11.67 -26.15 3.55
CA ARG A 31 10.24 -26.21 3.18
C ARG A 31 9.46 -24.96 3.54
N TYR A 32 9.93 -24.22 4.54
CA TYR A 32 9.26 -23.04 5.07
C TYR A 32 10.21 -21.86 5.09
N VAL A 33 9.86 -20.80 4.35
CA VAL A 33 10.58 -19.53 4.49
C VAL A 33 10.10 -18.88 5.77
N ARG A 34 10.93 -18.90 6.83
CA ARG A 34 10.61 -18.23 8.09
C ARG A 34 10.74 -16.73 7.91
N ARG A 35 9.66 -16.08 7.51
CA ARG A 35 9.57 -14.62 7.44
C ARG A 35 9.26 -14.07 8.82
N VAL A 36 9.83 -12.91 9.14
CA VAL A 36 9.42 -12.15 10.33
C VAL A 36 7.93 -11.84 10.16
N GLN A 37 7.10 -12.46 11.00
CA GLN A 37 5.69 -12.16 11.07
C GLN A 37 5.56 -10.77 11.70
N ARG A 38 5.09 -9.78 10.92
CA ARG A 38 4.89 -8.38 11.33
C ARG A 38 6.18 -7.65 11.71
N PRO A 39 7.09 -7.38 10.76
CA PRO A 39 8.21 -6.49 11.01
C PRO A 39 7.70 -5.11 11.44
N LEU A 40 8.46 -4.40 12.27
CA LEU A 40 8.18 -3.00 12.58
C LEU A 40 8.13 -2.20 11.26
N SER A 41 7.00 -1.56 11.01
CA SER A 41 6.75 -0.81 9.78
C SER A 41 6.05 0.50 10.10
N VAL A 42 6.39 1.55 9.36
CA VAL A 42 5.70 2.84 9.39
C VAL A 42 4.86 2.96 8.13
N MET A 43 3.60 3.38 8.29
CA MET A 43 2.73 3.71 7.17
C MET A 43 2.71 5.23 7.00
N ILE A 44 2.92 5.68 5.76
CA ILE A 44 2.98 7.10 5.40
C ILE A 44 2.00 7.33 4.26
N TRP A 45 1.22 8.38 4.35
CA TRP A 45 0.43 8.91 3.25
C TRP A 45 1.05 10.20 2.71
N GLY A 46 1.00 10.37 1.40
CA GLY A 46 1.40 11.61 0.74
C GLY A 46 0.87 11.66 -0.68
N GLY A 47 0.55 12.87 -1.15
CA GLY A 47 0.16 13.14 -2.52
C GLY A 47 1.19 14.00 -3.24
N VAL A 48 1.21 13.88 -4.57
CA VAL A 48 2.00 14.72 -5.48
C VAL A 48 1.10 15.27 -6.56
N PHE A 49 1.40 16.46 -7.05
CA PHE A 49 0.67 17.13 -8.13
C PHE A 49 1.65 17.96 -8.96
N GLY A 50 1.21 18.46 -10.13
CA GLY A 50 2.10 19.01 -11.16
C GLY A 50 3.03 20.15 -10.71
N PHE A 51 2.70 20.85 -9.63
CA PHE A 51 3.48 21.98 -9.10
C PHE A 51 3.90 21.80 -7.63
N GLY A 52 3.81 20.59 -7.07
CA GLY A 52 4.21 20.36 -5.68
C GLY A 52 3.82 19.02 -5.08
N ARG A 53 3.84 18.97 -3.76
CA ARG A 53 3.51 17.79 -2.95
C ARG A 53 2.74 18.19 -1.69
N THR A 54 2.00 17.25 -1.13
CA THR A 54 1.32 17.44 0.14
C THR A 54 2.31 17.30 1.30
N GLN A 55 1.87 17.68 2.51
CA GLN A 55 2.53 17.22 3.73
C GLN A 55 2.44 15.69 3.84
N LEU A 56 3.46 15.06 4.43
CA LEU A 56 3.45 13.63 4.71
C LEU A 56 2.71 13.36 6.02
N ILE A 57 1.76 12.43 5.97
CA ILE A 57 0.97 12.02 7.13
C ILE A 57 1.49 10.68 7.61
N PHE A 58 2.00 10.66 8.84
CA PHE A 58 2.46 9.45 9.49
C PHE A 58 1.30 8.77 10.19
N VAL A 59 0.98 7.54 9.76
CA VAL A 59 -0.05 6.72 10.39
C VAL A 59 0.58 5.91 11.53
N PRO A 60 0.07 6.02 12.77
CA PRO A 60 0.63 5.28 13.90
C PRO A 60 0.59 3.76 13.69
N GLN A 61 1.61 3.07 14.20
CA GLN A 61 1.69 1.62 14.13
C GLN A 61 0.48 0.96 14.81
N GLY A 62 -0.09 -0.06 14.16
CA GLY A 62 -1.25 -0.81 14.68
C GLY A 62 -2.61 -0.17 14.38
N VAL A 63 -2.64 1.03 13.78
CA VAL A 63 -3.88 1.62 13.28
C VAL A 63 -4.29 0.92 11.99
N ASN A 64 -5.51 0.37 11.98
CA ASN A 64 -6.11 -0.16 10.77
C ASN A 64 -6.78 1.01 10.03
N VAL A 65 -6.22 1.41 8.89
CA VAL A 65 -6.77 2.49 8.05
C VAL A 65 -8.05 1.98 7.38
N ASN A 66 -9.13 2.03 8.15
CA ASN A 66 -10.49 1.89 7.63
C ASN A 66 -10.90 3.18 6.89
N SER A 67 -12.04 3.15 6.23
CA SER A 67 -12.51 4.26 5.42
C SER A 67 -12.77 5.55 6.22
N THR A 68 -13.24 5.46 7.47
CA THR A 68 -13.47 6.64 8.33
C THR A 68 -12.13 7.24 8.76
N GLU A 69 -11.19 6.39 9.18
CA GLU A 69 -9.85 6.82 9.59
C GLU A 69 -9.10 7.45 8.40
N CYS A 70 -9.27 6.89 7.20
CA CYS A 70 -8.73 7.45 5.96
C CYS A 70 -9.31 8.85 5.71
N LYS A 71 -10.63 9.02 5.83
CA LYS A 71 -11.25 10.32 5.63
C LYS A 71 -10.77 11.35 6.66
N ASP A 72 -10.91 11.04 7.95
CA ASP A 72 -10.77 12.03 9.02
C ASP A 72 -9.31 12.38 9.29
N ARG A 73 -8.40 11.40 9.21
CA ARG A 73 -6.96 11.63 9.48
C ARG A 73 -6.13 11.98 8.27
N ILE A 74 -6.59 11.61 7.08
CA ILE A 74 -5.79 11.76 5.86
C ILE A 74 -6.46 12.75 4.91
N LEU A 75 -7.66 12.46 4.41
CA LEU A 75 -8.27 13.25 3.34
C LEU A 75 -8.69 14.65 3.81
N GLU A 76 -9.40 14.77 4.94
CA GLU A 76 -9.88 16.08 5.41
C GLU A 76 -8.76 17.08 5.74
N PRO A 77 -7.67 16.70 6.45
CA PRO A 77 -6.54 17.61 6.68
C PRO A 77 -5.88 18.05 5.37
N VAL A 78 -5.70 17.11 4.44
CA VAL A 78 -5.07 17.36 3.13
C VAL A 78 -5.94 18.29 2.28
N GLU A 79 -7.24 18.05 2.24
CA GLU A 79 -8.18 18.89 1.49
C GLU A 79 -8.24 20.31 2.05
N LYS A 80 -8.18 20.48 3.38
CA LYS A 80 -8.10 21.81 3.99
C LYS A 80 -6.81 22.53 3.61
N ASP A 81 -5.67 21.84 3.71
CA ASP A 81 -4.36 22.40 3.42
C ASP A 81 -4.18 22.74 1.93
N LEU A 82 -4.58 21.85 1.03
CA LEU A 82 -4.50 22.08 -0.42
C LEU A 82 -5.63 22.96 -0.94
N GLY A 83 -6.82 22.89 -0.35
CA GLY A 83 -8.02 23.62 -0.77
C GLY A 83 -7.78 25.12 -0.84
N ALA A 84 -7.06 25.64 0.16
CA ALA A 84 -6.74 27.05 0.25
C ALA A 84 -5.79 27.55 -0.86
N SER A 85 -4.87 26.71 -1.37
CA SER A 85 -3.83 27.17 -2.31
C SER A 85 -3.91 26.61 -3.74
N ILE A 86 -4.46 25.42 -3.93
CA ILE A 86 -4.33 24.61 -5.18
C ILE A 86 -5.68 24.48 -5.89
N PHE A 87 -6.73 24.12 -5.14
CA PHE A 87 -8.06 23.83 -5.70
C PHE A 87 -8.86 25.08 -6.05
N ASN A 88 -8.50 26.24 -5.51
CA ASN A 88 -9.25 27.49 -5.69
C ASN A 88 -9.19 28.06 -7.12
N LYS A 89 -8.35 27.53 -8.02
CA LYS A 89 -8.20 28.04 -9.40
C LYS A 89 -8.22 26.97 -10.50
N ASN A 90 -8.00 25.69 -10.18
CA ASN A 90 -7.91 24.62 -11.18
C ASN A 90 -8.70 23.40 -10.74
N ARG A 91 -9.49 22.81 -11.66
CA ARG A 91 -10.05 21.46 -11.44
C ARG A 91 -8.89 20.50 -11.28
N CYS A 92 -8.78 19.87 -10.12
CA CYS A 92 -7.80 18.83 -9.88
C CYS A 92 -8.49 17.47 -9.92
N LEU A 93 -7.81 16.48 -10.51
CA LEU A 93 -8.26 15.10 -10.49
C LEU A 93 -7.52 14.39 -9.36
N PHE A 94 -8.28 13.77 -8.45
CA PHE A 94 -7.71 12.96 -7.39
C PHE A 94 -7.64 11.49 -7.86
N GLN A 95 -6.44 10.91 -7.82
CA GLN A 95 -6.19 9.53 -8.21
C GLN A 95 -5.57 8.77 -7.05
N GLN A 96 -6.16 7.62 -6.71
CA GLN A 96 -5.67 6.68 -5.71
C GLN A 96 -5.87 5.24 -6.21
N ASP A 97 -5.33 4.25 -5.49
CA ASP A 97 -5.52 2.84 -5.79
C ASP A 97 -6.89 2.32 -5.31
N GLY A 98 -7.27 1.13 -5.80
CA GLY A 98 -8.59 0.52 -5.52
C GLY A 98 -8.70 -0.19 -4.18
N ALA A 99 -7.98 0.24 -3.14
CA ALA A 99 -8.06 -0.40 -1.83
C ALA A 99 -9.47 -0.24 -1.23
N PRO A 100 -10.00 -1.21 -0.46
CA PRO A 100 -11.37 -1.15 0.07
C PRO A 100 -11.68 0.12 0.86
N ALA A 101 -10.71 0.64 1.60
CA ALA A 101 -10.85 1.89 2.35
C ALA A 101 -10.97 3.12 1.44
N HIS A 102 -10.33 3.12 0.26
CA HIS A 102 -10.31 4.23 -0.69
C HIS A 102 -11.55 4.23 -1.60
N THR A 103 -12.08 3.06 -1.93
CA THR A 103 -13.29 2.91 -2.75
C THR A 103 -14.59 3.00 -1.95
N ALA A 104 -14.51 3.19 -0.63
CA ALA A 104 -15.68 3.32 0.21
C ALA A 104 -16.47 4.59 -0.15
N ARG A 105 -17.80 4.54 -0.05
CA ARG A 105 -18.66 5.70 -0.37
C ARG A 105 -18.30 6.95 0.44
N ILE A 106 -17.77 6.78 1.65
CA ILE A 106 -17.43 7.88 2.54
C ILE A 106 -16.11 8.58 2.18
N THR A 107 -15.26 7.95 1.37
CA THR A 107 -13.94 8.44 0.93
C THR A 107 -13.92 8.83 -0.54
N GLN A 108 -15.03 8.63 -1.26
CA GLN A 108 -15.21 9.15 -2.61
C GLN A 108 -15.70 10.60 -2.52
N THR A 109 -14.78 11.54 -2.74
CA THR A 109 -15.06 12.99 -2.80
C THR A 109 -15.45 13.47 -4.19
#